data_AF-A0A949MSV0-F1
#
_entry.id   AF-A0A949MSV0-F1
#
_cell.length_a   1.000
_cell.length_b   1.000
_cell.length_c   1.000
_cell.angle_alpha   90.00
_cell.angle_beta   90.00
_cell.angle_gamma   90.00
#
_symmetry.space_group_name_H-M   'P 1'
#
loop_
_entity.id
_entity.type
_entity.pdbx_description
1 polymer ?
#
loop_
_entity_poly.entity_id
_entity_poly.type
_entity_poly.pdbx_seq_one_letter_code
_entity_poly.pdbx_strand_id
1 'polypeptide(L)'
;MSLFELFTSFPSNFKRSQDSTYQLPLTALFAAAFALSTTTLSGCVMSEEMKRIDAVKKLQQARDESGSTNLTGEQIFIRNCNTCHPGGRAGMGPSLENFGKDYPTDDKLKAFLRKGKGMMPSQERLSEQEMDNLLTYLHALTFEK
;
A
#
# COMPACT_ATOMS: atom_id res chain seq x y z
N MET A 1 35.13 25.15 -11.01
CA MET A 1 34.50 24.36 -12.10
C MET A 1 33.78 23.19 -11.44
N SER A 2 32.48 23.22 -11.11
CA SER A 2 31.28 23.28 -11.96
C SER A 2 31.36 22.39 -13.20
N LEU A 3 30.59 21.29 -13.22
CA LEU A 3 29.55 20.98 -14.20
C LEU A 3 29.10 19.51 -14.03
N PHE A 4 27.87 19.21 -14.48
CA PHE A 4 27.09 17.96 -14.39
C PHE A 4 26.12 17.95 -13.20
N GLU A 5 25.00 18.70 -13.22
CA GLU A 5 23.92 18.65 -14.24
C GLU A 5 23.62 17.18 -14.59
N LEU A 6 22.59 16.56 -14.03
CA LEU A 6 21.15 16.76 -14.25
C LEU A 6 20.62 15.53 -15.00
N PHE A 7 19.46 15.08 -14.52
CA PHE A 7 18.39 14.51 -15.33
C PHE A 7 18.50 13.06 -15.81
N THR A 8 17.50 12.31 -15.28
CA THR A 8 16.62 11.44 -16.06
C THR A 8 17.23 10.11 -16.52
N SER A 9 16.52 8.99 -16.53
CA SER A 9 15.09 8.85 -16.76
C SER A 9 14.70 7.45 -16.34
N PHE A 10 13.60 7.34 -15.62
CA PHE A 10 12.81 6.13 -15.56
C PHE A 10 12.16 5.96 -16.95
N PRO A 11 12.25 4.78 -17.57
CA PRO A 11 11.01 4.19 -18.06
C PRO A 11 10.93 2.72 -17.59
N SER A 12 9.88 2.29 -16.90
CA SER A 12 8.56 1.99 -17.46
C SER A 12 8.64 1.26 -18.80
N ASN A 13 8.67 -0.06 -18.77
CA ASN A 13 7.72 -0.91 -19.49
C ASN A 13 8.13 -2.38 -19.37
N PHE A 14 7.54 -3.02 -18.37
CA PHE A 14 7.31 -4.45 -18.36
C PHE A 14 6.37 -4.78 -19.53
N LYS A 15 6.93 -5.09 -20.70
CA LYS A 15 6.17 -5.64 -21.82
C LYS A 15 6.54 -7.10 -21.97
N ARG A 16 5.73 -7.92 -21.32
CA ARG A 16 5.61 -9.35 -21.58
C ARG A 16 5.11 -9.51 -23.01
N SER A 17 5.94 -10.08 -23.88
CA SER A 17 5.46 -10.74 -25.10
C SER A 17 6.26 -12.01 -25.28
N GLN A 18 5.53 -13.11 -25.20
CA GLN A 18 5.94 -14.43 -25.63
C GLN A 18 6.04 -14.46 -27.17
N ASP A 19 6.52 -15.61 -27.66
CA ASP A 19 6.71 -16.01 -29.06
C ASP A 19 8.07 -15.64 -29.64
N SER A 20 8.79 -16.46 -30.37
CA SER A 20 8.74 -17.90 -30.66
C SER A 20 9.98 -18.12 -31.52
N THR A 21 10.79 -19.15 -31.22
CA THR A 21 11.64 -19.93 -32.15
C THR A 21 12.70 -19.13 -32.96
N TYR A 22 14.01 -19.43 -32.94
CA TYR A 22 14.61 -20.52 -33.72
C TYR A 22 16.14 -20.60 -33.42
N GLN A 23 16.61 -21.85 -33.27
CA GLN A 23 17.99 -22.35 -33.32
C GLN A 23 19.00 -21.88 -32.27
N LEU A 24 19.02 -22.61 -31.14
CA LEU A 24 20.21 -22.73 -30.29
C LEU A 24 20.92 -24.07 -30.61
N PRO A 25 22.25 -24.08 -30.83
CA PRO A 25 23.01 -25.27 -31.19
C PRO A 25 22.96 -26.33 -30.09
N LEU A 26 23.08 -27.61 -30.46
CA LEU A 26 23.00 -28.80 -29.59
C LEU A 26 23.88 -28.72 -28.32
N THR A 27 24.90 -27.86 -28.31
CA THR A 27 25.76 -27.57 -27.16
C THR A 27 25.06 -26.79 -26.03
N ALA A 28 23.96 -26.08 -26.33
CA ALA A 28 23.16 -25.36 -25.34
C ALA A 28 22.31 -26.28 -24.46
N LEU A 29 21.99 -27.50 -24.91
CA LEU A 29 21.21 -28.48 -24.13
C LEU A 29 22.00 -29.04 -22.95
N PHE A 30 23.31 -29.24 -23.09
CA PHE A 30 24.17 -29.71 -21.99
C PHE A 30 24.47 -28.61 -20.98
N ALA A 31 24.62 -27.36 -21.42
CA ALA A 31 24.79 -26.21 -20.52
C ALA A 31 23.50 -25.88 -19.75
N ALA A 32 22.32 -26.02 -20.39
CA ALA A 32 21.04 -25.79 -19.74
C ALA A 32 20.73 -26.83 -18.65
N ALA A 33 21.09 -28.11 -18.84
CA ALA A 33 20.90 -29.15 -17.81
C ALA A 33 21.77 -28.93 -16.56
N PHE A 34 22.99 -28.38 -16.73
CA PHE A 34 23.87 -28.01 -15.61
C PHE A 34 23.41 -26.73 -14.90
N ALA A 35 22.88 -25.75 -15.65
CA ALA A 35 22.33 -24.51 -15.08
C ALA A 35 20.97 -24.69 -14.40
N LEU A 36 20.17 -25.68 -14.82
CA LEU A 36 18.91 -26.03 -14.14
C LEU A 36 19.12 -26.89 -12.89
N SER A 37 20.21 -27.65 -12.80
CA SER A 37 20.48 -28.50 -11.63
C SER A 37 21.06 -27.74 -10.42
N THR A 38 21.67 -26.56 -10.63
CA THR A 38 22.26 -25.77 -9.53
C THR A 38 21.29 -24.80 -8.88
N THR A 39 20.11 -24.58 -9.44
CA THR A 39 19.10 -23.67 -8.88
C THR A 39 18.06 -24.34 -7.97
N THR A 40 17.99 -25.67 -7.93
CA THR A 40 16.97 -26.38 -7.13
C THR A 40 17.38 -26.70 -5.68
N LEU A 41 18.68 -26.63 -5.32
CA LEU A 41 19.12 -26.92 -3.94
C LEU A 41 18.96 -25.74 -2.96
N SER A 42 18.82 -24.50 -3.45
CA SER A 42 18.71 -23.32 -2.57
C SER A 42 17.29 -23.03 -2.07
N GLY A 43 16.31 -23.89 -2.40
CA GLY A 43 14.90 -23.68 -2.06
C GLY A 43 14.50 -23.97 -0.61
N CYS A 44 15.35 -24.63 0.19
CA CYS A 44 14.95 -25.13 1.51
C CYS A 44 15.33 -24.23 2.70
N VAL A 45 16.35 -23.36 2.58
CA VAL A 45 16.83 -22.55 3.73
C VAL A 45 16.03 -21.25 3.92
N MET A 46 15.35 -20.75 2.89
CA MET A 46 14.60 -19.48 2.98
C MET A 46 13.22 -19.61 3.65
N SER A 47 12.71 -20.82 3.86
CA SER A 47 11.38 -21.00 4.49
C SER A 47 11.41 -20.76 6.01
N GLU A 48 12.48 -21.17 6.69
CA GLU A 48 12.62 -20.98 8.14
C GLU A 48 12.88 -19.52 8.53
N GLU A 49 13.68 -18.79 7.75
CA GLU A 49 13.95 -17.37 7.98
C GLU A 49 12.71 -16.49 7.72
N MET A 50 11.97 -16.74 6.62
CA MET A 50 10.71 -16.05 6.33
C MET A 50 9.68 -16.23 7.46
N LYS A 51 9.61 -17.44 8.05
CA LYS A 51 8.70 -17.74 9.16
C LYS A 51 9.06 -16.97 10.44
N ARG A 52 10.35 -16.73 10.71
CA ARG A 52 10.78 -15.88 11.84
C ARG A 52 10.44 -14.41 11.60
N ILE A 53 10.63 -13.89 10.38
CA ILE A 53 10.28 -12.51 10.04
C ILE A 53 8.77 -12.28 10.18
N ASP A 54 7.94 -13.21 9.69
CA ASP A 54 6.49 -13.16 9.84
C ASP A 54 6.05 -13.23 11.32
N ALA A 55 6.69 -14.09 12.12
CA ALA A 55 6.40 -14.18 13.55
C ALA A 55 6.70 -12.86 14.29
N VAL A 56 7.84 -12.23 14.00
CA VAL A 56 8.19 -10.93 14.60
C VAL A 56 7.21 -9.84 14.12
N LYS A 57 6.86 -9.80 12.83
CA LYS A 57 5.90 -8.84 12.29
C LYS A 57 4.52 -8.98 12.95
N LYS A 58 4.03 -10.20 13.14
CA LYS A 58 2.75 -10.47 13.83
C LYS A 58 2.77 -10.00 15.27
N LEU A 59 3.88 -10.22 15.99
CA LEU A 59 4.02 -9.72 17.36
C LEU A 59 4.05 -8.19 17.42
N GLN A 60 4.67 -7.55 16.42
CA GLN A 60 4.68 -6.10 16.31
C GLN A 60 3.29 -5.54 15.99
N GLN A 61 2.59 -6.12 15.02
CA GLN A 61 1.19 -5.77 14.72
C GLN A 61 0.29 -5.96 15.94
N ALA A 62 0.41 -7.07 16.66
CA ALA A 62 -0.36 -7.31 17.89
C ALA A 62 -0.05 -6.27 18.99
N ARG A 63 1.19 -5.76 19.06
CA ARG A 63 1.56 -4.65 19.97
C ARG A 63 0.96 -3.33 19.53
N ASP A 64 0.96 -3.04 18.24
CA ASP A 64 0.36 -1.83 17.66
C ASP A 64 -1.17 -1.83 17.87
N GLU A 65 -1.81 -3.00 17.76
CA GLU A 65 -3.21 -3.23 18.14
C GLU A 65 -3.44 -3.05 19.64
N SER A 66 -2.53 -3.55 20.49
CA SER A 66 -2.62 -3.40 21.95
C SER A 66 -2.50 -1.95 22.42
N GLY A 67 -1.87 -1.08 21.64
CA GLY A 67 -1.80 0.37 21.87
C GLY A 67 -2.96 1.16 21.27
N SER A 68 -3.84 0.52 20.49
CA SER A 68 -5.00 1.15 19.86
C SER A 68 -6.20 1.13 20.81
N THR A 69 -7.03 2.18 20.74
CA THR A 69 -8.22 2.28 21.61
C THR A 69 -9.40 1.45 21.08
N ASN A 70 -9.17 0.61 20.06
CA ASN A 70 -10.17 -0.20 19.33
C ASN A 70 -11.43 0.61 18.98
N LEU A 71 -11.22 1.81 18.43
CA LEU A 71 -12.32 2.66 18.00
C LEU A 71 -12.88 2.17 16.67
N THR A 72 -14.21 2.18 16.57
CA THR A 72 -14.90 1.95 15.29
C THR A 72 -14.66 3.13 14.34
N GLY A 73 -14.78 2.88 13.03
CA GLY A 73 -14.60 3.92 12.02
C GLY A 73 -15.56 5.10 12.18
N GLU A 74 -16.81 4.81 12.56
CA GLU A 74 -17.83 5.84 12.85
C GLU A 74 -17.42 6.73 14.03
N GLN A 75 -16.94 6.14 15.13
CA GLN A 75 -16.47 6.91 16.29
C GLN A 75 -15.30 7.82 15.93
N ILE A 76 -14.35 7.33 15.13
CA ILE A 76 -13.23 8.12 14.65
C ILE A 76 -13.73 9.27 13.77
N PHE A 77 -14.66 8.97 12.85
CA PHE A 77 -15.26 9.98 11.97
C PHE A 77 -15.96 11.09 12.76
N ILE A 78 -16.79 10.74 13.74
CA ILE A 78 -17.53 11.71 14.56
C ILE A 78 -16.56 12.60 15.34
N ARG A 79 -15.48 12.02 15.90
CA ARG A 79 -14.51 12.75 16.73
C ARG A 79 -13.58 13.65 15.92
N ASN A 80 -13.14 13.19 14.76
CA ASN A 80 -12.01 13.81 14.03
C ASN A 80 -12.42 14.48 12.71
N CYS A 81 -13.50 14.03 12.08
CA CYS A 81 -13.84 14.43 10.70
C CYS A 81 -15.14 15.24 10.63
N ASN A 82 -16.17 14.85 11.40
CA ASN A 82 -17.53 15.36 11.28
C ASN A 82 -17.66 16.87 11.54
N THR A 83 -16.79 17.45 12.36
CA THR A 83 -16.76 18.90 12.61
C THR A 83 -16.54 19.71 11.33
N CYS A 84 -15.71 19.22 10.42
CA CYS A 84 -15.42 19.89 9.15
C CYS A 84 -16.21 19.30 7.98
N HIS A 85 -16.48 18.00 8.02
CA HIS A 85 -17.21 17.22 7.02
C HIS A 85 -18.52 16.68 7.62
N PRO A 86 -19.52 17.54 7.91
CA PRO A 86 -20.71 17.16 8.65
C PRO A 86 -21.51 16.10 7.90
N GLY A 87 -21.64 14.92 8.51
CA GLY A 87 -22.29 13.76 7.88
C GLY A 87 -21.66 13.37 6.54
N GLY A 88 -20.38 13.71 6.32
CA GLY A 88 -19.65 13.50 5.08
C GLY A 88 -20.01 14.45 3.94
N ARG A 89 -20.91 15.42 4.19
CA ARG A 89 -21.30 16.44 3.21
C ARG A 89 -20.35 17.64 3.27
N ALA A 90 -20.54 18.58 2.34
CA ALA A 90 -19.79 19.82 2.34
C ALA A 90 -20.11 20.66 3.59
N GLY A 91 -19.07 21.20 4.21
CA GLY A 91 -19.14 22.08 5.37
C GLY A 91 -17.96 23.05 5.35
N MET A 92 -17.10 22.99 6.37
CA MET A 92 -15.78 23.66 6.31
C MET A 92 -14.84 22.93 5.34
N GLY A 93 -14.94 21.60 5.29
CA GLY A 93 -14.27 20.76 4.31
C GLY A 93 -15.17 20.46 3.10
N PRO A 94 -14.59 19.97 2.00
CA PRO A 94 -15.36 19.52 0.83
C PRO A 94 -16.25 18.31 1.16
N SER A 95 -17.25 18.05 0.30
CA SER A 95 -18.05 16.83 0.39
C SER A 95 -17.19 15.59 0.14
N LEU A 96 -17.47 14.51 0.88
CA LEU A 96 -16.82 13.22 0.75
C LEU A 96 -17.54 12.30 -0.25
N GLU A 97 -18.69 12.68 -0.79
CA GLU A 97 -19.49 11.87 -1.74
C GLU A 97 -18.72 11.26 -2.91
N ASN A 98 -17.64 11.91 -3.34
CA ASN A 98 -16.88 11.50 -4.51
C ASN A 98 -15.38 11.37 -4.24
N PHE A 99 -14.96 11.17 -2.97
CA PHE A 99 -13.54 11.10 -2.63
C PHE A 99 -12.80 10.01 -3.42
N GLY A 100 -13.47 8.92 -3.79
CA GLY A 100 -12.89 7.82 -4.56
C GLY A 100 -12.40 8.21 -5.97
N LYS A 101 -12.87 9.34 -6.53
CA LYS A 101 -12.35 9.86 -7.81
C LYS A 101 -10.96 10.45 -7.65
N ASP A 102 -10.72 11.15 -6.55
CA ASP A 102 -9.43 11.76 -6.23
C ASP A 102 -8.46 10.73 -5.64
N TYR A 103 -8.99 9.75 -4.89
CA TYR A 103 -8.24 8.71 -4.21
C TYR A 103 -8.76 7.32 -4.63
N PRO A 104 -8.32 6.80 -5.79
CA PRO A 104 -8.81 5.53 -6.33
C PRO A 104 -8.32 4.29 -5.56
N THR A 105 -7.34 4.45 -4.67
CA THR A 105 -6.79 3.36 -3.86
C THR A 105 -6.71 3.77 -2.40
N ASP A 106 -6.98 2.82 -1.51
CA ASP A 106 -6.95 3.03 -0.05
C ASP A 106 -5.58 3.49 0.43
N ASP A 107 -4.48 3.02 -0.18
CA ASP A 107 -3.12 3.47 0.16
C ASP A 107 -2.92 4.97 -0.09
N LYS A 108 -3.48 5.50 -1.19
CA LYS A 108 -3.39 6.93 -1.52
C LYS A 108 -4.25 7.75 -0.56
N LEU A 109 -5.44 7.25 -0.24
CA LEU A 109 -6.32 7.88 0.73
C LEU A 109 -5.67 7.89 2.13
N LYS A 110 -5.14 6.76 2.57
CA LYS A 110 -4.39 6.61 3.83
C LYS A 110 -3.22 7.60 3.87
N ALA A 111 -2.38 7.64 2.84
CA ALA A 111 -1.25 8.58 2.77
C ALA A 111 -1.70 10.04 2.84
N PHE A 112 -2.81 10.38 2.18
CA PHE A 112 -3.41 11.71 2.26
C PHE A 112 -3.91 12.04 3.67
N LEU A 113 -4.65 11.13 4.32
CA LEU A 113 -5.16 11.31 5.69
C LEU A 113 -4.01 11.45 6.69
N ARG A 114 -2.93 10.68 6.54
CA ARG A 114 -1.71 10.80 7.35
C ARG A 114 -1.06 12.17 7.23
N LYS A 115 -1.06 12.76 6.03
CA LYS A 115 -0.43 14.07 5.79
C LYS A 115 -1.34 15.26 6.13
N GLY A 116 -2.64 15.14 5.88
CA GLY A 116 -3.56 16.27 5.85
C GLY A 116 -3.31 17.22 4.66
N LYS A 117 -4.11 18.28 4.56
CA LYS A 117 -3.96 19.32 3.52
C LYS A 117 -4.64 20.62 3.93
N GLY A 118 -3.90 21.73 3.84
CA GLY A 118 -4.43 23.05 4.16
C GLY A 118 -4.91 23.10 5.61
N MET A 119 -6.20 23.34 5.81
CA MET A 119 -6.83 23.36 7.14
C MET A 119 -7.20 21.96 7.67
N MET A 120 -7.13 20.92 6.85
CA MET A 120 -7.39 19.54 7.29
C MET A 120 -6.17 19.01 8.05
N PRO A 121 -6.29 18.73 9.37
CA PRO A 121 -5.17 18.26 10.18
C PRO A 121 -4.73 16.84 9.80
N SER A 122 -3.45 16.53 10.05
CA SER A 122 -2.90 15.19 9.86
C SER A 122 -3.53 14.17 10.82
N GLN A 123 -3.82 12.98 10.31
CA GLN A 123 -4.34 11.84 11.08
C GLN A 123 -3.23 10.84 11.40
N GLU A 124 -2.00 11.32 11.62
CA GLU A 124 -0.82 10.47 11.91
C GLU A 124 -0.93 9.73 13.25
N ARG A 125 -1.72 10.26 14.19
CA ARG A 125 -1.87 9.70 15.54
C ARG A 125 -2.72 8.43 15.60
N LEU A 126 -3.50 8.13 14.56
CA LEU A 126 -4.33 6.92 14.52
C LEU A 126 -3.45 5.68 14.37
N SER A 127 -3.77 4.59 15.04
CA SER A 127 -3.12 3.29 14.75
C SER A 127 -3.42 2.85 13.30
N GLU A 128 -2.69 1.86 12.79
CA GLU A 128 -3.01 1.30 11.46
C GLU A 128 -4.42 0.68 11.44
N GLN A 129 -4.81 -0.01 12.52
CA GLN A 129 -6.14 -0.60 12.64
C GLN A 129 -7.25 0.46 12.70
N GLU A 130 -7.04 1.56 13.44
CA GLU A 130 -7.99 2.68 13.50
C GLU A 130 -8.15 3.35 12.13
N MET A 131 -7.06 3.50 11.39
CA MET A 131 -7.10 4.03 10.03
C MET A 131 -7.91 3.11 9.12
N ASP A 132 -7.71 1.80 9.17
CA ASP A 132 -8.46 0.84 8.35
C ASP A 132 -9.95 0.81 8.72
N ASN A 133 -10.28 0.90 10.02
CA ASN A 133 -11.64 1.04 10.50
C ASN A 133 -12.30 2.32 9.94
N LEU A 134 -11.58 3.45 9.95
CA LEU A 134 -12.06 4.71 9.39
C LEU A 134 -12.31 4.59 7.89
N LEU A 135 -11.37 4.02 7.11
CA LEU A 135 -11.53 3.83 5.67
C LEU A 135 -12.76 2.97 5.36
N THR A 136 -12.94 1.88 6.10
CA THR A 136 -14.12 1.00 5.98
C THR A 136 -15.42 1.80 6.17
N TYR A 137 -15.46 2.68 7.18
CA TYR A 137 -16.62 3.53 7.42
C TYR A 137 -16.83 4.57 6.30
N LEU A 138 -15.75 5.21 5.82
CA LEU A 138 -15.84 6.19 4.73
C LEU A 138 -16.42 5.59 3.45
N HIS A 139 -16.05 4.34 3.12
CA HIS A 139 -16.62 3.61 1.99
C HIS A 139 -18.08 3.20 2.20
N ALA A 140 -18.50 3.01 3.46
CA ALA A 140 -19.87 2.68 3.82
C ALA A 140 -20.79 3.92 3.90
N LEU A 141 -20.25 5.14 3.83
CA LEU A 141 -21.06 6.35 3.84
C LEU A 141 -21.97 6.39 2.63
N THR A 142 -23.28 6.37 2.90
CA THR A 142 -24.32 6.55 1.89
C THR A 142 -24.78 8.00 1.91
N PHE A 143 -24.91 8.57 0.71
CA PHE A 143 -25.34 9.94 0.54
C PHE A 143 -26.69 9.91 -0.18
N GLU A 144 -27.75 9.84 0.62
CA GLU A 144 -29.10 10.00 0.10
C GLU A 144 -29.28 11.43 -0.41
N LYS A 145 -29.95 11.51 -1.57
CA LYS A 145 -30.03 12.67 -2.45
C LYS A 145 -31.28 13.49 -2.20
#